data_AF-A0A1B8XSJ4-F1
#
_entry.id   AF-A0A1B8XSJ4-F1
#
_cell.length_a   1.000
_cell.length_b   1.000
_cell.length_c   1.000
_cell.angle_alpha   90.00
_cell.angle_beta   90.00
_cell.angle_gamma   90.00
#
_symmetry.space_group_name_H-M   'P 1'
#
loop_
_entity.id
_entity.type
_entity.pdbx_description
1 polymer ?
#
loop_
_entity_poly.entity_id
_entity_poly.type
_entity_poly.pdbx_seq_one_letter_code
_entity_poly.pdbx_strand_id
1 'polypeptide(L)'
;MVRHGWRTGAIVPELEPEIRIINSEQYMHSLTWQQALTGLLERMQMHQDAESKQVLLEWLQERQELRALTKNLFNPQFGSIFRTFHNPTYFSRRLVRFSDIYMSSISCLLNYDINFTFYPRRTPLQHEAPLWMDQLCTGCMKTPFLDEMVQIR
;
A
#
# COMPACT_ATOMS: atom_id res chain seq x y z
N MET A 1 26.06 -2.72 7.78
CA MET A 1 25.70 -4.12 8.05
C MET A 1 25.62 -4.25 9.56
N VAL A 2 24.48 -4.62 10.15
CA VAL A 2 24.38 -4.81 11.60
C VAL A 2 25.24 -6.03 11.95
N ARG A 3 26.39 -5.79 12.57
CA ARG A 3 27.47 -6.79 12.71
C ARG A 3 27.33 -7.73 13.90
N HIS A 4 26.26 -7.63 14.70
CA HIS A 4 26.26 -8.20 16.05
C HIS A 4 25.07 -9.14 16.38
N GLY A 5 24.25 -9.56 15.40
CA GLY A 5 23.19 -10.55 15.63
C GLY A 5 22.05 -10.12 16.58
N TRP A 6 22.03 -8.85 16.99
CA TRP A 6 20.99 -8.30 17.84
C TRP A 6 19.66 -8.20 17.08
N ARG A 7 18.56 -8.46 17.78
CA ARG A 7 17.22 -8.10 17.31
C ARG A 7 17.06 -6.58 17.38
N THR A 8 16.42 -6.03 16.38
CA THR A 8 16.37 -4.59 16.12
C THR A 8 14.93 -4.13 15.95
N GLY A 9 14.57 -3.07 16.67
CA GLY A 9 13.31 -2.36 16.51
C GLY A 9 13.57 -0.93 16.03
N ALA A 10 12.77 -0.43 15.09
CA ALA A 10 12.83 0.95 14.63
C ALA A 10 11.62 1.75 15.09
N ILE A 11 11.87 2.93 15.65
CA ILE A 11 10.82 3.90 15.99
C ILE A 11 10.80 4.95 14.87
N VAL A 12 9.68 5.06 14.17
CA VAL A 12 9.46 5.95 13.03
C VAL A 12 8.22 6.81 13.31
N PRO A 13 8.35 7.97 13.95
CA PRO A 13 7.22 8.81 14.34
C PRO A 13 6.29 9.19 13.16
N GLU A 14 6.87 9.34 11.97
CA GLU A 14 6.15 9.65 10.72
C GLU A 14 5.20 8.52 10.28
N LEU A 15 5.33 7.32 10.84
CA LEU A 15 4.45 6.19 10.55
C LEU A 15 2.99 6.47 10.93
N GLU A 16 2.75 7.14 12.05
CA GLU A 16 1.39 7.38 12.53
C GLU A 16 0.57 8.31 11.62
N PRO A 17 1.06 9.51 11.21
CA PRO A 17 0.35 10.33 10.24
C PRO A 17 0.20 9.65 8.88
N GLU A 18 1.19 8.88 8.43
CA GLU A 18 1.08 8.08 7.20
C GLU A 18 -0.05 7.05 7.27
N ILE A 19 -0.16 6.30 8.38
CA ILE A 19 -1.26 5.35 8.57
C ILE A 19 -2.61 6.06 8.57
N ARG A 20 -2.72 7.24 9.21
CA ARG A 20 -3.95 8.05 9.18
C ARG A 20 -4.36 8.45 7.77
N ILE A 21 -3.40 8.93 6.96
CA ILE A 21 -3.66 9.30 5.56
C ILE A 21 -4.10 8.06 4.76
N ILE A 22 -3.37 6.95 4.87
CA ILE A 22 -3.64 5.72 4.12
C ILE A 22 -5.02 5.12 4.46
N ASN A 23 -5.45 5.25 5.72
CA ASN A 23 -6.75 4.77 6.17
C ASN A 23 -7.89 5.79 5.96
N SER A 24 -7.61 6.98 5.38
CA SER A 24 -8.67 7.94 5.04
C SER A 24 -9.51 7.44 3.87
N GLU A 25 -10.82 7.71 3.89
CA GLU A 25 -11.73 7.34 2.79
C GLU A 25 -11.27 7.92 1.45
N GLN A 26 -10.81 9.18 1.45
CA GLN A 26 -10.31 9.83 0.24
C GLN A 26 -9.13 9.09 -0.38
N TYR A 27 -8.14 8.67 0.42
CA TYR A 27 -7.00 7.90 -0.07
C TYR A 27 -7.42 6.52 -0.56
N MET A 28 -8.25 5.81 0.22
CA MET A 28 -8.73 4.47 -0.14
C MET A 28 -9.54 4.48 -1.44
N HIS A 29 -10.52 5.39 -1.58
CA HIS A 29 -11.31 5.52 -2.80
C HIS A 29 -10.43 5.88 -4.01
N SER A 30 -9.51 6.82 -3.85
CA SER A 30 -8.62 7.22 -4.94
C SER A 30 -7.71 6.08 -5.38
N LEU A 31 -7.20 5.27 -4.44
CA LEU A 31 -6.36 4.13 -4.74
C LEU A 31 -7.13 3.01 -5.45
N THR A 32 -8.33 2.68 -4.97
CA THR A 32 -9.23 1.70 -5.59
C THR A 32 -9.60 2.10 -7.00
N TRP A 33 -9.96 3.38 -7.20
CA TRP A 33 -10.29 3.89 -8.52
C TRP A 33 -9.08 3.89 -9.47
N GLN A 34 -7.90 4.25 -8.96
CA GLN A 34 -6.66 4.17 -9.74
C GLN A 34 -6.33 2.73 -10.19
N GLN A 35 -6.67 1.71 -9.38
CA GLN A 35 -6.53 0.30 -9.74
C GLN A 35 -7.57 -0.12 -10.79
N ALA A 36 -8.84 0.26 -10.62
CA ALA A 36 -9.90 0.01 -11.59
C ALA A 36 -9.57 0.62 -12.96
N LEU A 37 -9.17 1.90 -13.00
CA LEU A 37 -8.70 2.58 -14.21
C LEU A 37 -7.51 1.87 -14.86
N THR A 38 -6.56 1.36 -14.07
CA THR A 38 -5.42 0.61 -14.63
C THR A 38 -5.90 -0.67 -15.33
N GLY A 39 -6.84 -1.41 -14.73
CA GLY A 39 -7.42 -2.60 -15.37
C GLY A 39 -8.26 -2.28 -16.61
N LEU A 40 -9.01 -1.17 -16.62
CA LEU A 40 -9.74 -0.70 -17.80
C LEU A 40 -8.79 -0.32 -18.94
N LEU A 41 -7.76 0.47 -18.64
CA LEU A 41 -6.73 0.85 -19.60
C LEU A 41 -6.06 -0.38 -20.21
N GLU A 42 -5.68 -1.38 -19.41
CA GLU A 42 -5.06 -2.61 -19.90
C GLU A 42 -5.96 -3.37 -20.88
N ARG A 43 -7.27 -3.47 -20.61
CA ARG A 43 -8.23 -4.15 -21.51
C ARG A 43 -8.50 -3.37 -22.79
N MET A 44 -8.51 -2.05 -22.70
CA MET A 44 -8.94 -1.17 -23.80
C MET A 44 -7.84 -0.90 -24.82
N GLN A 45 -6.58 -1.23 -24.52
CA GLN A 45 -5.45 -1.14 -25.48
C GLN A 45 -5.65 -1.96 -26.77
N MET A 46 -6.54 -2.97 -26.75
CA MET A 46 -6.84 -3.78 -27.93
C MET A 46 -7.67 -3.06 -29.00
N HIS A 47 -8.31 -1.94 -28.65
CA HIS A 47 -9.22 -1.21 -29.54
C HIS A 47 -8.48 -0.05 -30.23
N GLN A 48 -8.65 0.05 -31.55
CA GLN A 48 -7.88 0.99 -32.41
C GLN A 48 -8.74 2.09 -33.04
N ASP A 49 -10.05 2.04 -32.85
CA ASP A 49 -10.99 3.05 -33.34
C ASP A 49 -10.79 4.40 -32.63
N ALA A 50 -11.25 5.47 -33.30
CA ALA A 50 -11.03 6.83 -32.85
C ALA A 50 -11.73 7.14 -31.51
N GLU A 51 -12.94 6.63 -31.32
CA GLU A 51 -13.73 6.76 -30.08
C GLU A 51 -12.97 6.11 -28.90
N SER A 52 -12.52 4.87 -29.04
CA SER A 52 -11.76 4.18 -28.00
C SER A 52 -10.45 4.89 -27.66
N LYS A 53 -9.75 5.43 -28.67
CA LYS A 53 -8.53 6.23 -28.45
C LYS A 53 -8.80 7.51 -27.67
N GLN A 54 -9.94 8.16 -27.90
CA GLN A 54 -10.34 9.33 -27.14
C GLN A 54 -10.61 8.98 -25.67
N VAL A 55 -11.38 7.93 -25.41
CA VAL A 55 -11.66 7.43 -24.04
C VAL A 55 -10.37 7.06 -23.31
N LEU A 56 -9.42 6.40 -23.99
CA LEU A 56 -8.11 6.07 -23.41
C LEU A 56 -7.33 7.33 -22.97
N LEU A 57 -7.39 8.41 -23.74
CA LEU A 57 -6.73 9.68 -23.39
C LEU A 57 -7.39 10.32 -22.18
N GLU A 58 -8.72 10.33 -22.12
CA GLU A 58 -9.49 10.84 -20.98
C GLU A 58 -9.15 10.08 -19.68
N TRP A 59 -9.13 8.75 -19.72
CA TRP A 59 -8.74 7.94 -18.56
C TRP A 59 -7.26 8.10 -18.18
N LEU A 60 -6.37 8.32 -19.14
CA LEU A 60 -4.97 8.63 -18.85
C LEU A 60 -4.84 9.96 -18.10
N GLN A 61 -5.61 10.97 -18.49
CA GLN A 61 -5.65 12.26 -17.80
C GLN A 61 -6.23 12.09 -16.38
N GLU A 62 -7.37 11.43 -16.23
CA GLU A 62 -7.99 11.16 -14.93
C GLU A 62 -7.03 10.39 -14.00
N ARG A 63 -6.30 9.40 -14.53
CA ARG A 63 -5.27 8.68 -13.79
C ARG A 63 -4.13 9.58 -13.33
N GLN A 64 -3.75 10.60 -14.10
CA GLN A 64 -2.73 11.57 -13.68
C GLN A 64 -3.25 12.49 -12.58
N GLU A 65 -4.52 12.92 -12.66
CA GLU A 65 -5.18 13.73 -11.64
C GLU A 65 -5.28 12.98 -10.30
N LEU A 66 -5.67 11.72 -10.31
CA LEU A 66 -5.69 10.86 -9.11
C LEU A 66 -4.30 10.67 -8.50
N ARG A 67 -3.26 10.53 -9.33
CA ARG A 67 -1.87 10.46 -8.86
C ARG A 67 -1.43 11.76 -8.18
N ALA A 68 -1.83 12.91 -8.71
CA ALA A 68 -1.54 14.20 -8.10
C ALA A 68 -2.29 14.36 -6.78
N LEU A 69 -3.59 14.03 -6.75
CA LEU A 69 -4.43 14.09 -5.56
C LEU A 69 -3.86 13.21 -4.44
N THR A 70 -3.58 11.93 -4.73
CA THR A 70 -3.05 10.99 -3.73
C THR A 70 -1.67 11.41 -3.21
N LYS A 71 -0.79 11.95 -4.07
CA LYS A 71 0.51 12.50 -3.64
C LYS A 71 0.34 13.69 -2.70
N ASN A 72 -0.61 14.58 -2.99
CA ASN A 72 -0.84 15.82 -2.23
C ASN A 72 -1.45 15.57 -0.84
N LEU A 73 -1.93 14.36 -0.55
CA LEU A 73 -2.36 13.97 0.80
C LEU A 73 -1.17 13.78 1.77
N PHE A 74 0.04 13.58 1.24
CA PHE A 74 1.26 13.47 2.03
C PHE A 74 2.01 14.82 2.06
N ASN A 75 3.24 14.80 2.60
CA ASN A 75 4.09 15.98 2.62
C ASN A 75 4.19 16.61 1.20
N PRO A 76 3.88 17.90 1.02
CA PRO A 76 3.86 18.53 -0.31
C PRO A 76 5.21 18.53 -1.04
N GLN A 77 6.32 18.52 -0.30
CA GLN A 77 7.67 18.59 -0.86
C GLN A 77 8.21 17.21 -1.21
N PHE A 78 8.04 16.22 -0.32
CA PHE A 78 8.68 14.91 -0.43
C PHE A 78 7.71 13.75 -0.69
N GLY A 79 6.41 13.96 -0.48
CA GLY A 79 5.41 12.90 -0.51
C GLY A 79 5.52 11.94 0.68
N SER A 80 5.12 10.69 0.48
CA SER A 80 5.24 9.63 1.48
C SER A 80 6.71 9.25 1.70
N ILE A 81 7.11 9.09 2.96
CA ILE A 81 8.43 8.60 3.35
C ILE A 81 8.60 7.11 2.99
N PHE A 82 7.49 6.35 2.89
CA PHE A 82 7.53 4.92 2.63
C PHE A 82 7.40 4.57 1.15
N ARG A 83 6.68 5.36 0.35
CA ARG A 83 6.33 4.99 -1.03
C ARG A 83 6.32 6.16 -2.01
N THR A 84 6.76 5.89 -3.23
CA THR A 84 6.58 6.78 -4.38
C THR A 84 5.86 6.00 -5.48
N PHE A 85 4.61 6.38 -5.77
CA PHE A 85 3.70 5.61 -6.63
C PHE A 85 3.59 4.13 -6.19
N HIS A 86 4.10 3.20 -7.00
CA HIS A 86 4.09 1.76 -6.73
C HIS A 86 5.37 1.26 -6.07
N ASN A 87 6.39 2.11 -5.91
CA ASN A 87 7.71 1.68 -5.45
C ASN A 87 7.97 2.07 -4.00
N PRO A 88 8.53 1.17 -3.17
CA PRO A 88 9.02 1.53 -1.84
C PRO A 88 10.24 2.45 -1.98
N THR A 89 10.30 3.47 -1.13
CA THR A 89 11.42 4.42 -1.07
C THR A 89 12.70 3.73 -0.57
N TYR A 90 13.83 4.41 -0.72
CA TYR A 90 15.09 3.94 -0.12
C TYR A 90 14.98 3.76 1.39
N PHE A 91 14.29 4.68 2.07
CA PHE A 91 14.02 4.60 3.50
C PHE A 91 13.25 3.32 3.84
N SER A 92 12.12 3.05 3.16
CA SER A 92 11.32 1.84 3.39
C SER A 92 12.13 0.55 3.18
N ARG A 93 12.93 0.47 2.10
CA ARG A 93 13.80 -0.69 1.85
C ARG A 93 14.86 -0.87 2.93
N ARG A 94 15.43 0.21 3.45
CA ARG A 94 16.39 0.14 4.56
C ARG A 94 15.73 -0.25 5.86
N LEU A 95 14.57 0.32 6.17
CA LEU A 95 13.79 -0.02 7.36
C LEU A 95 13.53 -1.52 7.41
N VAL A 96 12.90 -2.08 6.38
CA VAL A 96 12.59 -3.51 6.29
C VAL A 96 13.83 -4.41 6.34
N ARG A 97 14.99 -3.92 5.86
CA ARG A 97 16.24 -4.69 5.90
C ARG A 97 16.93 -4.67 7.27
N PHE A 98 16.78 -3.59 8.03
CA PHE A 98 17.59 -3.32 9.22
C PHE A 98 16.79 -3.34 10.53
N SER A 99 15.48 -3.51 10.49
CA SER A 99 14.63 -3.68 11.66
C SER A 99 13.80 -4.95 11.55
N ASP A 100 13.78 -5.78 12.59
CA ASP A 100 12.87 -6.91 12.72
C ASP A 100 11.43 -6.43 12.91
N ILE A 101 11.23 -5.34 13.65
CA ILE A 101 9.95 -4.66 13.86
C ILE A 101 10.10 -3.15 13.73
N TYR A 102 9.04 -2.46 13.30
CA TYR A 102 9.00 -1.00 13.32
C TYR A 102 7.65 -0.51 13.83
N MET A 103 7.64 0.65 14.48
CA MET A 103 6.47 1.22 15.13
C MET A 103 6.58 2.75 15.17
N SER A 104 5.47 3.46 15.44
CA SER A 104 5.51 4.92 15.58
C SER A 104 6.07 5.38 16.93
N SER A 105 5.83 4.60 17.98
CA SER A 105 6.27 4.86 19.35
C SER A 105 6.55 3.56 20.09
N ILE A 106 7.47 3.59 21.07
CA ILE A 106 7.78 2.43 21.90
C ILE A 106 6.56 1.93 22.69
N SER A 107 5.64 2.84 23.03
CA SER A 107 4.40 2.51 23.74
C SER A 107 3.51 1.53 22.96
N CYS A 108 3.71 1.39 21.64
CA CYS A 108 3.00 0.38 20.84
C CYS A 108 3.26 -1.05 21.37
N LEU A 109 4.42 -1.32 21.96
CA LEU A 109 4.76 -2.62 22.55
C LEU A 109 3.96 -2.93 23.81
N LEU A 110 3.43 -1.92 24.51
CA LEU A 110 2.61 -2.11 25.71
C LEU A 110 1.25 -2.75 25.40
N ASN A 111 0.86 -2.79 24.13
CA ASN A 111 -0.36 -3.47 23.69
C ASN A 111 -0.20 -5.00 23.55
N TYR A 112 0.98 -5.53 23.83
CA TYR A 112 1.30 -6.96 23.69
C TYR A 112 1.76 -7.55 25.02
N ASP A 113 1.46 -8.84 25.24
CA ASP A 113 2.02 -9.59 26.37
C ASP A 113 3.55 -9.75 26.22
N ILE A 114 4.25 -9.90 27.34
CA ILE A 114 5.70 -10.10 27.35
C ILE A 114 6.14 -11.38 26.62
N ASN A 115 5.26 -12.38 26.53
CA ASN A 115 5.50 -13.64 25.82
C ASN A 115 4.96 -13.62 24.37
N PHE A 116 4.53 -12.46 23.87
CA PHE A 116 3.99 -12.35 22.53
C PHE A 116 5.06 -12.63 21.47
N THR A 117 4.73 -13.48 20.50
CA THR A 117 5.62 -13.83 19.39
C THR A 117 5.12 -13.22 18.09
N PHE A 118 5.94 -12.37 17.46
CA PHE A 118 5.65 -11.79 16.15
C PHE A 118 6.06 -12.76 15.03
N TYR A 119 5.11 -13.14 14.17
CA TYR A 119 5.36 -13.99 13.01
C TYR A 119 5.29 -13.15 11.71
N PRO A 120 6.43 -12.86 11.05
CA PRO A 120 6.42 -12.11 9.79
C PRO A 120 5.74 -12.92 8.70
N ARG A 121 4.95 -12.25 7.86
CA ARG A 121 4.24 -12.89 6.73
C ARG A 121 5.14 -12.96 5.51
N ARG A 122 4.91 -13.97 4.68
CA ARG A 122 5.65 -14.17 3.43
C ARG A 122 5.13 -13.17 2.40
N THR A 123 5.97 -12.25 1.96
CA THR A 123 5.63 -11.37 0.82
C THR A 123 5.79 -12.17 -0.47
N PRO A 124 4.73 -12.33 -1.28
CA PRO A 124 4.82 -13.11 -2.52
C PRO A 124 5.75 -12.42 -3.53
N LEU A 125 6.50 -13.22 -4.29
CA LEU A 125 7.29 -12.74 -5.42
C LEU A 125 6.37 -12.50 -6.64
N GLN A 126 6.86 -11.74 -7.64
CA GLN A 126 6.06 -11.38 -8.82
C GLN A 126 5.54 -12.57 -9.64
N HIS A 127 6.22 -13.73 -9.57
CA HIS A 127 5.81 -14.96 -10.26
C HIS A 127 5.03 -15.92 -9.36
N GLU A 128 4.74 -15.52 -8.12
CA GLU A 128 3.98 -16.32 -7.17
C GLU A 128 2.52 -15.86 -7.18
N ALA A 129 1.60 -16.82 -7.04
CA ALA A 129 0.19 -16.49 -6.91
C ALA A 129 -0.02 -15.59 -5.68
N PRO A 130 -0.83 -14.52 -5.77
CA PRO A 130 -1.22 -13.75 -4.61
C PRO A 130 -1.93 -14.65 -3.59
N LEU A 131 -1.29 -14.88 -2.44
CA LEU A 131 -1.91 -15.60 -1.32
C LEU A 131 -2.91 -14.66 -0.63
N TRP A 132 -4.07 -14.46 -1.23
CA TRP A 132 -5.16 -13.63 -0.69
C TRP A 132 -5.65 -14.11 0.69
N MET A 133 -5.43 -15.40 1.01
CA MET A 133 -5.81 -15.98 2.30
C MET A 133 -5.00 -15.46 3.50
N ASP A 134 -3.81 -14.89 3.27
CA ASP A 134 -2.94 -14.48 4.38
C ASP A 134 -3.43 -13.19 5.08
N GLN A 135 -4.34 -12.43 4.47
CA GLN A 135 -4.97 -11.24 5.07
C GLN A 135 -6.12 -11.60 6.04
N LEU A 136 -6.84 -12.70 5.80
CA LEU A 136 -7.99 -13.12 6.62
C LEU A 136 -7.58 -13.48 8.05
N CYS A 137 -6.38 -14.02 8.26
CA CYS A 137 -5.90 -14.46 9.57
C CYS A 137 -5.45 -13.32 10.51
N THR A 138 -5.43 -12.06 10.06
CA THR A 138 -4.84 -10.93 10.82
C THR A 138 -5.86 -9.90 11.31
N GLY A 139 -7.16 -10.08 11.03
CA GLY A 139 -8.19 -9.12 11.43
C GLY A 139 -8.04 -7.71 10.83
N CYS A 140 -7.02 -7.49 10.00
CA CYS A 140 -6.77 -6.25 9.27
C CYS A 140 -7.50 -6.32 7.92
N MET A 141 -8.84 -6.30 7.98
CA MET A 141 -9.71 -6.16 6.82
C MET A 141 -9.56 -4.73 6.27
N LYS A 142 -8.52 -4.45 5.48
CA LYS A 142 -8.33 -3.14 4.81
C LYS A 142 -9.12 -2.98 3.51
N THR A 143 -10.11 -3.84 3.29
CA THR A 143 -10.97 -3.79 2.11
C THR A 143 -12.42 -3.87 2.55
N PRO A 144 -13.07 -2.73 2.87
CA PRO A 144 -14.53 -2.73 3.08
C PRO A 144 -15.31 -3.19 1.84
N PHE A 145 -14.70 -3.18 0.65
CA PHE A 145 -15.34 -3.54 -0.62
C PHE A 145 -15.21 -5.02 -1.05
N LEU A 146 -14.47 -5.87 -0.32
CA LEU A 146 -14.37 -7.29 -0.71
C LEU A 146 -15.57 -8.11 -0.25
N ASP A 147 -16.36 -7.67 0.73
CA ASP A 147 -17.59 -8.36 1.14
C ASP A 147 -18.64 -8.37 0.00
N GLU A 148 -18.68 -7.33 -0.83
CA GLU A 148 -19.62 -7.24 -1.96
C GLU A 148 -19.19 -8.05 -3.18
N MET A 149 -17.88 -8.32 -3.35
CA MET A 149 -17.37 -9.09 -4.49
C MET A 149 -17.47 -10.61 -4.31
N VAL A 150 -17.71 -11.10 -3.08
CA VAL A 150 -17.94 -12.52 -2.79
C VAL A 150 -19.34 -12.99 -3.22
N GLN A 151 -20.26 -12.06 -3.48
CA GLN A 151 -21.66 -12.38 -3.83
C GLN A 151 -21.97 -12.36 -5.34
N ILE A 152 -21.00 -12.04 -6.21
CA ILE A 152 -21.20 -12.13 -7.66
C ILE A 152 -20.85 -13.56 -8.11
N ARG A 153 -21.86 -14.43 -8.08
CA ARG A 153 -21.92 -15.68 -8.86
C ARG A 153 -22.69 -15.45 -10.15
#